data_AF-A0A6P2AUU3-F1
#
_entry.id   AF-A0A6P2AUU3-F1
#
_cell.length_a   1.000
_cell.length_b   1.000
_cell.length_c   1.000
_cell.angle_alpha   90.00
_cell.angle_beta   90.00
_cell.angle_gamma   90.00
#
_symmetry.space_group_name_H-M   'P 1'
#
loop_
_entity.id
_entity.type
_entity.pdbx_description
1 polymer ?
#
loop_
_entity_poly.entity_id
_entity_poly.type
_entity_poly.pdbx_seq_one_letter_code
_entity_poly.pdbx_strand_id
1 'polypeptide(L)'
;IRKSSDDHLPEIPDDLVNYLDQHAADLTSFRDRFLQGETPDVGIAYDVRNSKFISEIPSFSSLLIMTRLFMLRAIQHHQMGQVEEMRANLDAVLQIVEPLQDRHEVGAQFVKLRLETELLHIVQRLDIFPHSLQEKFQENTRLRNEKMLQSMRFESYYTYAMLSEISEPSDFFEIGKILSQFSKPYLQVINRELWKVASQIQTELQGSDVCRLNVEEFYTRISPGRWKILDYSDVIRYQLGFWTRSQRFQFSFELTEKVHQVKALTRQQGKFPESVPGIETSTCAGSQWRYTVNPDGTATLDLEGIPEALEEFSSDPSWRYTLKRSQI
;
A
#
# COMPACT_ATOMS: atom_id res chain seq x y z
N ILE A 1 6.26 -14.87 -4.76
CA ILE A 1 5.18 -14.85 -3.73
C ILE A 1 3.99 -13.97 -4.16
N ARG A 2 3.67 -13.87 -5.46
CA ARG A 2 2.47 -13.12 -5.89
C ARG A 2 1.23 -13.97 -5.62
N LYS A 3 0.26 -13.40 -4.89
CA LYS A 3 -1.19 -13.69 -4.91
C LYS A 3 -1.63 -15.16 -5.06
N SER A 4 -0.92 -16.11 -4.46
CA SER A 4 -1.47 -17.45 -4.34
C SER A 4 -2.54 -17.42 -3.26
N SER A 5 -3.74 -17.90 -3.49
CA SER A 5 -4.72 -18.10 -2.40
C SER A 5 -4.34 -19.27 -1.48
N ASP A 6 -3.21 -19.93 -1.77
CA ASP A 6 -2.67 -21.07 -1.03
C ASP A 6 -1.87 -20.64 0.21
N ASP A 7 -2.04 -21.42 1.28
CA ASP A 7 -1.43 -21.23 2.59
C ASP A 7 0.05 -21.58 2.63
N HIS A 8 0.55 -22.30 1.63
CA HIS A 8 1.96 -22.68 1.57
C HIS A 8 2.86 -21.52 1.14
N LEU A 9 3.95 -21.33 1.90
CA LEU A 9 5.08 -20.54 1.46
C LEU A 9 5.76 -21.29 0.30
N PRO A 10 5.99 -20.64 -0.85
CA PRO A 10 6.76 -21.27 -1.91
C PRO A 10 8.19 -21.53 -1.42
N GLU A 11 8.78 -22.62 -1.90
CA GLU A 11 10.22 -22.86 -1.73
C GLU A 11 11.00 -21.69 -2.32
N ILE A 12 12.06 -21.28 -1.61
CA ILE A 12 12.95 -20.23 -2.08
C ILE A 12 13.87 -20.88 -3.13
N PRO A 13 13.94 -20.34 -4.37
CA PRO A 13 14.87 -20.83 -5.38
C PRO A 13 16.32 -20.93 -4.88
N ASP A 14 17.04 -21.99 -5.27
CA ASP A 14 18.40 -22.29 -4.77
C ASP A 14 19.39 -21.14 -5.02
N ASP A 15 19.27 -20.42 -6.13
CA ASP A 15 20.10 -19.26 -6.44
C ASP A 15 19.91 -18.12 -5.43
N LEU A 16 18.66 -17.89 -5.00
CA LEU A 16 18.35 -16.93 -3.95
C LEU A 16 18.81 -17.42 -2.58
N VAL A 17 18.66 -18.70 -2.26
CA VAL A 17 19.19 -19.28 -1.00
C VAL A 17 20.70 -19.08 -0.94
N ASN A 18 21.42 -19.44 -2.00
CA ASN A 18 22.87 -19.26 -2.10
C ASN A 18 23.28 -17.79 -1.93
N TYR A 19 22.54 -16.85 -2.54
CA TYR A 19 22.78 -15.42 -2.37
C TYR A 19 22.57 -14.96 -0.92
N LEU A 20 21.46 -15.39 -0.30
CA LEU A 20 21.15 -15.06 1.10
C LEU A 20 22.23 -15.61 2.03
N ASP A 21 22.72 -16.82 1.82
CA ASP A 21 23.75 -17.45 2.65
C ASP A 21 25.12 -16.80 2.44
N GLN A 22 25.49 -16.48 1.19
CA GLN A 22 26.73 -15.77 0.87
C GLN A 22 26.79 -14.40 1.56
N HIS A 23 25.66 -13.70 1.68
CA HIS A 23 25.54 -12.40 2.33
C HIS A 23 24.95 -12.49 3.75
N ALA A 24 25.07 -13.66 4.42
CA ALA A 24 24.65 -13.91 5.80
C ALA A 24 24.98 -12.75 6.75
N ALA A 25 26.28 -12.50 6.91
CA ALA A 25 26.81 -11.54 7.86
C ALA A 25 26.40 -10.09 7.55
N ASP A 26 26.47 -9.69 6.28
CA ASP A 26 26.15 -8.31 5.86
C ASP A 26 24.68 -7.97 6.15
N LEU A 27 23.76 -8.84 5.74
CA LEU A 27 22.33 -8.66 5.97
C LEU A 27 21.98 -8.69 7.46
N THR A 28 22.63 -9.55 8.25
CA THR A 28 22.48 -9.55 9.72
C THR A 28 22.95 -8.23 10.31
N SER A 29 24.11 -7.72 9.87
CA SER A 29 24.63 -6.42 10.31
C SER A 29 23.68 -5.28 9.96
N PHE A 30 23.13 -5.25 8.74
CA PHE A 30 22.14 -4.24 8.34
C PHE A 30 20.87 -4.33 9.19
N ARG A 31 20.32 -5.53 9.37
CA ARG A 31 19.15 -5.78 10.22
C ARG A 31 19.37 -5.21 11.62
N ASP A 32 20.49 -5.56 12.24
CA ASP A 32 20.79 -5.14 13.62
C ASP A 32 20.91 -3.62 13.74
N ARG A 33 21.47 -2.94 12.73
CA ARG A 33 21.51 -1.46 12.68
C ARG A 33 20.12 -0.85 12.62
N PHE A 34 19.23 -1.37 11.77
CA PHE A 34 17.84 -0.90 11.71
C PHE A 34 17.08 -1.15 13.03
N LEU A 35 17.31 -2.30 13.66
CA LEU A 35 16.72 -2.60 14.98
C LEU A 35 17.27 -1.71 16.10
N GLN A 36 18.48 -1.17 15.94
CA GLN A 36 19.07 -0.17 16.84
C GLN A 36 18.57 1.26 16.59
N GLY A 37 17.64 1.44 15.65
CA GLY A 37 17.02 2.74 15.36
C GLY A 37 17.70 3.55 14.28
N GLU A 38 18.64 2.97 13.52
CA GLU A 38 19.11 3.61 12.29
C GLU A 38 17.96 3.67 11.27
N THR A 39 17.79 4.83 10.63
CA THR A 39 16.77 5.03 9.59
C THR A 39 17.43 5.11 8.22
N PRO A 40 16.85 4.48 7.18
CA PRO A 40 17.37 4.60 5.83
C PRO A 40 17.27 6.06 5.37
N ASP A 41 18.37 6.59 4.83
CA ASP A 41 18.32 7.85 4.09
C ASP A 41 17.59 7.63 2.77
N VAL A 42 16.35 8.11 2.72
CA VAL A 42 15.48 8.06 1.55
C VAL A 42 15.58 9.34 0.71
N GLY A 43 16.68 10.09 0.87
CA GLY A 43 16.94 11.34 0.18
C GLY A 43 16.14 12.53 0.73
N ILE A 44 16.50 13.73 0.26
CA ILE A 44 15.76 14.95 0.60
C ILE A 44 14.43 14.91 -0.17
N ALA A 45 13.33 15.07 0.57
CA ALA A 45 11.99 15.16 0.01
C ALA A 45 11.92 16.26 -1.06
N TYR A 46 12.13 17.51 -0.65
CA TYR A 46 12.19 18.69 -1.51
C TYR A 46 12.90 19.81 -0.75
N ASP A 47 13.69 20.65 -1.43
CA ASP A 47 14.08 21.95 -0.89
C ASP A 47 13.09 23.03 -1.35
N VAL A 48 11.95 23.10 -0.66
CA VAL A 48 10.89 24.08 -0.94
C VAL A 48 11.40 25.51 -0.76
N ARG A 49 12.49 25.72 0.00
CA ARG A 49 13.02 27.07 0.27
C ARG A 49 13.69 27.71 -0.95
N ASN A 50 14.14 26.91 -1.90
CA ASN A 50 14.85 27.40 -3.07
C ASN A 50 14.02 27.36 -4.37
N SER A 51 12.74 26.95 -4.31
CA SER A 51 11.86 26.75 -5.47
C SER A 51 12.48 25.91 -6.60
N LYS A 52 13.57 25.20 -6.31
CA LYS A 52 14.20 24.28 -7.27
C LYS A 52 13.53 22.94 -7.10
N PHE A 53 12.36 22.82 -7.72
CA PHE A 53 11.61 21.57 -7.83
C PHE A 53 12.29 20.53 -8.75
N ILE A 54 13.57 20.71 -9.06
CA ILE A 54 14.43 19.82 -9.86
C ILE A 54 15.27 18.91 -8.95
N SER A 55 14.95 18.78 -7.66
CA SER A 55 15.58 17.75 -6.84
C SER A 55 15.25 16.38 -7.42
N GLU A 56 16.25 15.51 -7.57
CA GLU A 56 16.07 14.14 -8.05
C GLU A 56 15.01 13.45 -7.18
N ILE A 57 13.94 12.94 -7.81
CA ILE A 57 12.91 12.17 -7.11
C ILE A 57 13.63 11.00 -6.44
N PRO A 58 13.50 10.83 -5.11
CA PRO A 58 14.26 9.82 -4.41
C PRO A 58 13.92 8.43 -4.94
N SER A 59 14.97 7.66 -5.27
CA SER A 59 14.80 6.30 -5.74
C SER A 59 14.49 5.38 -4.57
N PHE A 60 13.25 4.88 -4.52
CA PHE A 60 12.84 3.87 -3.53
C PHE A 60 13.34 2.45 -3.87
N SER A 61 14.11 2.28 -4.94
CA SER A 61 14.53 0.96 -5.43
C SER A 61 15.37 0.20 -4.40
N SER A 62 16.34 0.86 -3.76
CA SER A 62 17.18 0.25 -2.72
C SER A 62 16.35 -0.19 -1.52
N LEU A 63 15.37 0.62 -1.12
CA LEU A 63 14.44 0.31 -0.03
C LEU A 63 13.60 -0.94 -0.37
N LEU A 64 13.03 -0.99 -1.58
CA LEU A 64 12.25 -2.13 -2.05
C LEU A 64 13.08 -3.42 -2.11
N ILE A 65 14.33 -3.34 -2.57
CA ILE A 65 15.23 -4.50 -2.63
C ILE A 65 15.56 -4.97 -1.21
N MET A 66 15.98 -4.05 -0.32
CA MET A 66 16.41 -4.38 1.03
C MET A 66 15.28 -5.05 1.84
N THR A 67 14.09 -4.45 1.83
CA THR A 67 12.90 -5.01 2.49
C THR A 67 12.54 -6.39 1.96
N ARG A 68 12.61 -6.63 0.65
CA ARG A 68 12.38 -7.95 0.05
C ARG A 68 13.43 -8.98 0.45
N LEU A 69 14.70 -8.59 0.59
CA LEU A 69 15.75 -9.47 1.09
C LEU A 69 15.47 -9.90 2.54
N PHE A 70 15.06 -8.98 3.40
CA PHE A 70 14.66 -9.31 4.78
C PHE A 70 13.40 -10.16 4.86
N MET A 71 12.41 -9.90 4.01
CA MET A 71 11.23 -10.75 3.87
C MET A 71 11.60 -12.18 3.45
N LEU A 72 12.51 -12.35 2.49
CA LEU A 72 12.99 -13.66 2.06
C LEU A 72 13.78 -14.38 3.17
N ARG A 73 14.64 -13.65 3.88
CA ARG A 73 15.33 -14.15 5.08
C ARG A 73 14.35 -14.62 6.16
N ALA A 74 13.29 -13.85 6.41
CA ALA A 74 12.27 -14.25 7.36
C ALA A 74 11.63 -15.59 6.97
N ILE A 75 11.32 -15.78 5.69
CA ILE A 75 10.79 -17.06 5.16
C ILE A 75 11.82 -18.19 5.33
N GLN A 76 13.09 -17.95 4.99
CA GLN A 76 14.16 -18.92 5.15
C GLN A 76 14.31 -19.37 6.62
N HIS A 77 14.38 -18.41 7.55
CA HIS A 77 14.46 -18.69 8.98
C HIS A 77 13.21 -19.41 9.51
N HIS A 78 12.02 -19.06 9.00
CA HIS A 78 10.80 -19.77 9.34
C HIS A 78 10.85 -21.25 8.91
N GLN A 79 11.30 -21.53 7.67
CA GLN A 79 11.48 -22.89 7.16
C GLN A 79 12.52 -23.69 7.96
N MET A 80 13.51 -23.02 8.55
CA MET A 80 14.51 -23.61 9.45
C MET A 80 14.06 -23.73 10.92
N GLY A 81 12.85 -23.28 11.27
CA GLY A 81 12.36 -23.26 12.66
C GLY A 81 13.00 -22.19 13.55
N GLN A 82 13.73 -21.23 12.97
CA GLN A 82 14.43 -20.15 13.68
C GLN A 82 13.50 -18.94 13.88
N VAL A 83 12.54 -19.08 14.79
CA VAL A 83 11.45 -18.11 15.01
C VAL A 83 11.94 -16.71 15.40
N GLU A 84 12.96 -16.59 16.24
CA GLU A 84 13.48 -15.29 16.68
C GLU A 84 14.19 -14.55 15.54
N GLU A 85 14.97 -15.26 14.72
CA GLU A 85 15.63 -14.70 13.54
C GLU A 85 14.60 -14.26 12.48
N MET A 86 13.56 -15.08 12.27
CA MET A 86 12.41 -14.70 11.43
C MET A 86 11.78 -13.39 11.93
N ARG A 87 11.47 -13.30 13.23
CA ARG A 87 10.86 -12.09 13.82
C ARG A 87 11.75 -10.87 13.65
N ALA A 88 13.04 -10.99 13.97
CA ALA A 88 14.00 -9.88 13.85
C ALA A 88 14.07 -9.33 12.42
N ASN A 89 13.99 -10.19 11.39
CA ASN A 89 13.95 -9.75 10.00
C ASN A 89 12.64 -9.01 9.66
N LEU A 90 11.49 -9.47 10.16
CA LEU A 90 10.21 -8.79 9.93
C LEU A 90 10.14 -7.43 10.66
N ASP A 91 10.65 -7.35 11.89
CA ASP A 91 10.72 -6.10 12.64
C ASP A 91 11.67 -5.10 11.95
N ALA A 92 12.79 -5.56 11.37
CA ALA A 92 13.66 -4.69 10.58
C ALA A 92 12.94 -4.13 9.33
N VAL A 93 12.10 -4.92 8.66
CA VAL A 93 11.27 -4.41 7.55
C VAL A 93 10.37 -3.27 8.03
N LEU A 94 9.75 -3.39 9.21
CA LEU A 94 8.94 -2.30 9.77
C LEU A 94 9.77 -1.03 10.00
N GLN A 95 10.94 -1.15 10.63
CA GLN A 95 11.82 -0.01 10.88
C GLN A 95 12.25 0.69 9.59
N ILE A 96 12.43 -0.07 8.52
CA ILE A 96 12.81 0.47 7.21
C ILE A 96 11.65 1.23 6.55
N VAL A 97 10.41 0.79 6.71
CA VAL A 97 9.25 1.45 6.09
C VAL A 97 8.64 2.57 6.93
N GLU A 98 8.89 2.59 8.25
CA GLU A 98 8.31 3.57 9.18
C GLU A 98 8.59 5.02 8.76
N PRO A 99 9.83 5.41 8.36
CA PRO A 99 10.11 6.79 7.95
C PRO A 99 9.28 7.28 6.74
N LEU A 100 8.75 6.36 5.92
CA LEU A 100 7.87 6.74 4.81
C LEU A 100 6.50 7.26 5.28
N GLN A 101 6.09 7.00 6.52
CA GLN A 101 4.82 7.46 7.06
C GLN A 101 4.75 8.99 7.16
N ASP A 102 5.86 9.63 7.49
CA ASP A 102 5.93 11.08 7.70
C ASP A 102 6.27 11.85 6.41
N ARG A 103 6.43 11.12 5.31
CA ARG A 103 6.62 11.67 3.98
C ARG A 103 5.29 12.08 3.35
N HIS A 104 5.22 13.27 2.77
CA HIS A 104 4.01 13.82 2.14
C HIS A 104 3.90 13.46 0.65
N GLU A 105 4.85 12.73 0.10
CA GLU A 105 4.82 12.30 -1.29
C GLU A 105 3.85 11.14 -1.48
N VAL A 106 2.99 11.22 -2.50
CA VAL A 106 2.14 10.10 -2.91
C VAL A 106 3.00 8.87 -3.25
N GLY A 107 4.17 9.09 -3.88
CA GLY A 107 5.13 8.04 -4.17
C GLY A 107 5.64 7.32 -2.92
N ALA A 108 5.99 8.04 -1.86
CA ALA A 108 6.45 7.46 -0.60
C ALA A 108 5.33 6.65 0.08
N GLN A 109 4.12 7.21 0.16
CA GLN A 109 2.96 6.50 0.72
C GLN A 109 2.60 5.25 -0.09
N PHE A 110 2.73 5.31 -1.41
CA PHE A 110 2.50 4.16 -2.28
C PHE A 110 3.53 3.04 -2.07
N VAL A 111 4.82 3.40 -1.96
CA VAL A 111 5.89 2.44 -1.65
C VAL A 111 5.66 1.82 -0.28
N LYS A 112 5.32 2.63 0.74
CA LYS A 112 4.99 2.15 2.09
C LYS A 112 3.85 1.13 2.03
N LEU A 113 2.73 1.51 1.41
CA LEU A 113 1.56 0.67 1.24
C LEU A 113 1.92 -0.65 0.54
N ARG A 114 2.70 -0.57 -0.54
CA ARG A 114 3.13 -1.75 -1.30
C ARG A 114 3.95 -2.72 -0.45
N LEU A 115 4.91 -2.22 0.31
CA LEU A 115 5.79 -3.02 1.15
C LEU A 115 5.04 -3.64 2.33
N GLU A 116 4.17 -2.87 3.00
CA GLU A 116 3.34 -3.41 4.07
C GLU A 116 2.35 -4.46 3.56
N THR A 117 1.77 -4.29 2.36
CA THR A 117 0.94 -5.33 1.74
C THR A 117 1.75 -6.59 1.40
N GLU A 118 2.98 -6.45 0.90
CA GLU A 118 3.88 -7.60 0.68
C GLU A 118 4.19 -8.31 2.01
N LEU A 119 4.45 -7.54 3.08
CA LEU A 119 4.69 -8.05 4.43
C LEU A 119 3.48 -8.81 4.99
N LEU A 120 2.27 -8.24 4.89
CA LEU A 120 1.03 -8.88 5.33
C LEU A 120 0.81 -10.22 4.62
N HIS A 121 1.00 -10.26 3.30
CA HIS A 121 0.86 -11.52 2.56
C HIS A 121 1.84 -12.59 3.06
N ILE A 122 3.08 -12.21 3.41
CA ILE A 122 4.04 -13.17 3.97
C ILE A 122 3.56 -13.62 5.34
N VAL A 123 3.25 -12.67 6.23
CA VAL A 123 2.79 -12.96 7.59
C VAL A 123 1.55 -13.84 7.60
N GLN A 124 0.61 -13.63 6.68
CA GLN A 124 -0.59 -14.46 6.51
C GLN A 124 -0.27 -15.95 6.33
N ARG A 125 0.86 -16.28 5.67
CA ARG A 125 1.31 -17.66 5.44
C ARG A 125 2.19 -18.21 6.54
N LEU A 126 2.81 -17.35 7.34
CA LEU A 126 3.55 -17.79 8.53
C LEU A 126 2.59 -18.41 9.54
N ASP A 127 3.15 -19.24 10.42
CA ASP A 127 2.40 -19.82 11.53
C ASP A 127 2.11 -18.81 12.65
N ILE A 128 2.95 -17.79 12.78
CA ILE A 128 2.90 -16.83 13.88
C ILE A 128 2.69 -15.44 13.29
N PHE A 129 1.77 -14.68 13.89
CA PHE A 129 1.68 -13.23 13.71
C PHE A 129 2.40 -12.55 14.88
N PRO A 130 3.61 -12.00 14.69
CA PRO A 130 4.27 -11.25 15.75
C PRO A 130 3.40 -10.08 16.24
N HIS A 131 3.25 -9.95 17.55
CA HIS A 131 2.42 -8.91 18.17
C HIS A 131 2.87 -7.50 17.80
N SER A 132 4.18 -7.27 17.71
CA SER A 132 4.79 -5.99 17.27
C SER A 132 4.25 -5.53 15.91
N LEU A 133 4.12 -6.45 14.96
CA LEU A 133 3.56 -6.19 13.63
C LEU A 133 2.07 -5.90 13.70
N GLN A 134 1.31 -6.66 14.49
CA GLN A 134 -0.12 -6.47 14.61
C GLN A 134 -0.46 -5.08 15.16
N GLU A 135 0.19 -4.67 16.25
CA GLU A 135 0.01 -3.33 16.84
C GLU A 135 0.34 -2.22 15.83
N LYS A 136 1.47 -2.37 15.13
CA LYS A 136 1.91 -1.39 14.13
C LYS A 136 0.96 -1.30 12.94
N PHE A 137 0.46 -2.42 12.43
CA PHE A 137 -0.52 -2.39 11.35
C PHE A 137 -1.86 -1.81 11.78
N GLN A 138 -2.30 -2.07 13.02
CA GLN A 138 -3.52 -1.48 13.57
C GLN A 138 -3.39 0.04 13.72
N GLU A 139 -2.26 0.52 14.28
CA GLU A 139 -1.93 1.94 14.36
C GLU A 139 -1.91 2.59 12.96
N ASN A 140 -1.18 1.96 12.03
CA ASN A 140 -1.01 2.49 10.69
C ASN A 140 -2.33 2.52 9.93
N THR A 141 -3.22 1.54 10.09
CA THR A 141 -4.53 1.50 9.45
C THR A 141 -5.38 2.71 9.84
N ARG A 142 -5.35 3.11 11.12
CA ARG A 142 -6.12 4.28 11.62
C ARG A 142 -5.69 5.59 10.95
N LEU A 143 -4.39 5.80 10.78
CA LEU A 143 -3.84 7.05 10.25
C LEU A 143 -3.72 7.08 8.71
N ARG A 144 -3.80 5.91 8.06
CA ARG A 144 -3.45 5.73 6.65
C ARG A 144 -4.23 6.62 5.70
N ASN A 145 -5.55 6.68 5.88
CA ASN A 145 -6.43 7.42 4.98
C ASN A 145 -6.16 8.92 5.06
N GLU A 146 -5.90 9.43 6.26
CA GLU A 146 -5.53 10.83 6.46
C GLU A 146 -4.18 11.13 5.80
N LYS A 147 -3.15 10.30 6.03
CA LYS A 147 -1.82 10.48 5.44
C LYS A 147 -1.84 10.38 3.91
N MET A 148 -2.64 9.47 3.35
CA MET A 148 -2.84 9.37 1.91
C MET A 148 -3.49 10.64 1.34
N LEU A 149 -4.55 11.14 1.98
CA LEU A 149 -5.21 12.40 1.56
C LEU A 149 -4.29 13.61 1.68
N GLN A 150 -3.51 13.71 2.76
CA GLN A 150 -2.49 14.75 2.92
C GLN A 150 -1.46 14.68 1.80
N SER A 151 -1.04 13.47 1.42
CA SER A 151 -0.06 13.29 0.35
C SER A 151 -0.62 13.64 -1.03
N MET A 152 -1.88 13.29 -1.30
CA MET A 152 -2.58 13.70 -2.53
C MET A 152 -2.72 15.23 -2.63
N ARG A 153 -2.99 15.91 -1.52
CA ARG A 153 -3.02 17.39 -1.44
C ARG A 153 -1.66 17.98 -1.76
N PHE A 154 -0.61 17.43 -1.14
CA PHE A 154 0.77 17.85 -1.38
C PHE A 154 1.14 17.68 -2.86
N GLU A 155 0.88 16.51 -3.45
CA GLU A 155 1.17 16.23 -4.87
C GLU A 155 0.40 17.17 -5.82
N SER A 156 -0.86 17.46 -5.51
CA SER A 156 -1.69 18.37 -6.31
C SER A 156 -1.16 19.81 -6.25
N TYR A 157 -0.74 20.26 -5.06
CA TYR A 157 -0.10 21.56 -4.89
C TYR A 157 1.27 21.62 -5.59
N TYR A 158 2.09 20.59 -5.41
CA TYR A 158 3.41 20.47 -6.01
C TYR A 158 3.34 20.50 -7.54
N THR A 159 2.45 19.70 -8.13
CA THR A 159 2.21 19.69 -9.57
C THR A 159 1.72 21.05 -10.06
N TYR A 160 0.80 21.68 -9.34
CA TYR A 160 0.34 23.04 -9.66
C TYR A 160 1.49 24.06 -9.64
N ALA A 161 2.31 24.05 -8.58
CA ALA A 161 3.43 24.96 -8.42
C ALA A 161 4.46 24.77 -9.54
N MET A 162 4.88 23.52 -9.79
CA MET A 162 5.83 23.18 -10.85
C MET A 162 5.32 23.63 -12.22
N LEU A 163 4.10 23.26 -12.60
CA LEU A 163 3.54 23.64 -13.91
C LEU A 163 3.29 25.16 -14.04
N SER A 164 3.14 25.88 -12.91
CA SER A 164 3.06 27.34 -12.92
C SER A 164 4.43 28.01 -13.14
N GLU A 165 5.50 27.32 -12.76
CA GLU A 165 6.89 27.76 -12.90
C GLU A 165 7.54 27.35 -14.23
N ILE A 166 7.01 26.34 -14.95
CA ILE A 166 7.42 26.02 -16.32
C ILE A 166 7.14 27.26 -17.19
N SER A 167 8.18 28.06 -17.36
CA SER A 167 8.07 29.44 -17.82
C SER A 167 8.63 29.63 -19.22
N GLU A 168 9.38 28.68 -19.77
CA GLU A 168 10.04 28.83 -21.07
C GLU A 168 10.07 27.50 -21.82
N PRO A 169 9.42 27.37 -22.99
CA PRO A 169 9.72 26.25 -23.87
C PRO A 169 11.19 26.33 -24.26
N SER A 170 11.94 25.27 -23.91
CA SER A 170 13.35 25.09 -24.26
C SER A 170 13.53 25.27 -25.77
N ASP A 171 14.17 26.35 -26.22
CA ASP A 171 14.80 26.60 -27.54
C ASP A 171 14.11 26.17 -28.85
N PHE A 172 12.87 25.68 -28.83
CA PHE A 172 12.17 25.19 -30.01
C PHE A 172 11.46 26.36 -30.71
N PHE A 173 12.18 26.97 -31.66
CA PHE A 173 11.74 27.94 -32.68
C PHE A 173 11.27 29.32 -32.16
N GLU A 174 11.58 30.39 -32.92
CA GLU A 174 11.11 31.77 -32.65
C GLU A 174 9.58 31.90 -32.61
N ILE A 175 8.85 31.06 -33.36
CA ILE A 175 7.38 30.96 -33.28
C ILE A 175 6.96 30.39 -31.91
N GLY A 176 7.76 29.49 -31.32
CA GLY A 176 7.55 28.95 -29.99
C GLY A 176 7.63 30.02 -28.89
N LYS A 177 8.48 31.06 -29.05
CA LYS A 177 8.53 32.21 -28.11
C LYS A 177 7.29 33.10 -28.17
N ILE A 178 6.70 33.28 -29.35
CA ILE A 178 5.44 34.04 -29.48
C ILE A 178 4.28 33.21 -28.92
N LEU A 179 4.22 31.92 -29.28
CA LEU A 179 3.21 31.01 -28.75
C LEU A 179 3.36 30.80 -27.24
N SER A 180 4.57 30.89 -26.67
CA SER A 180 4.81 30.75 -25.23
C SER A 180 4.17 31.86 -24.40
N GLN A 181 4.12 33.07 -24.92
CA GLN A 181 3.45 34.21 -24.27
C GLN A 181 1.94 33.98 -24.12
N PHE A 182 1.33 33.20 -25.02
CA PHE A 182 -0.08 32.81 -24.93
C PHE A 182 -0.28 31.46 -24.25
N SER A 183 0.67 30.53 -24.38
CA SER A 183 0.57 29.21 -23.75
C SER A 183 0.72 29.28 -22.24
N LYS A 184 1.59 30.16 -21.71
CA LYS A 184 1.76 30.33 -20.25
C LYS A 184 0.46 30.73 -19.53
N PRO A 185 -0.24 31.83 -19.89
CA PRO A 185 -1.50 32.17 -19.24
C PRO A 185 -2.59 31.11 -19.49
N TYR A 186 -2.59 30.46 -20.65
CA TYR A 186 -3.51 29.36 -20.95
C TYR A 186 -3.28 28.15 -20.03
N LEU A 187 -2.03 27.69 -19.90
CA LEU A 187 -1.63 26.60 -19.00
C LEU A 187 -1.89 26.97 -17.54
N GLN A 188 -1.66 28.22 -17.12
CA GLN A 188 -1.98 28.67 -15.77
C GLN A 188 -3.49 28.57 -15.47
N VAL A 189 -4.35 28.91 -16.43
CA VAL A 189 -5.81 28.74 -16.28
C VAL A 189 -6.18 27.26 -16.19
N ILE A 190 -5.62 26.42 -17.07
CA ILE A 190 -5.81 24.96 -17.02
C ILE A 190 -5.38 24.40 -15.66
N ASN A 191 -4.18 24.75 -15.20
CA ASN A 191 -3.60 24.26 -13.95
C ASN A 191 -4.44 24.69 -12.74
N ARG A 192 -4.95 25.92 -12.75
CA ARG A 192 -5.84 26.42 -11.70
C ARG A 192 -7.16 25.64 -11.64
N GLU A 193 -7.73 25.31 -12.80
CA GLU A 193 -8.95 24.49 -12.87
C GLU A 193 -8.69 23.04 -12.44
N LEU A 194 -7.57 22.43 -12.87
CA LEU A 194 -7.15 21.09 -12.41
C LEU A 194 -6.93 21.06 -10.89
N TRP A 195 -6.24 22.05 -10.34
CA TRP A 195 -6.02 22.17 -8.90
C TRP A 195 -7.34 22.34 -8.13
N LYS A 196 -8.29 23.13 -8.66
CA LYS A 196 -9.62 23.29 -8.08
C LYS A 196 -10.39 21.97 -8.06
N VAL A 197 -10.40 21.23 -9.17
CA VAL A 197 -11.05 19.91 -9.25
C VAL A 197 -10.41 18.92 -8.29
N ALA A 198 -9.07 18.84 -8.27
CA ALA A 198 -8.32 18.01 -7.32
C ALA A 198 -8.66 18.33 -5.86
N SER A 199 -8.71 19.62 -5.51
CA SER A 199 -9.05 20.08 -4.16
C SER A 199 -10.49 19.72 -3.78
N GLN A 200 -11.43 19.83 -4.73
CA GLN A 200 -12.83 19.42 -4.53
C GLN A 200 -12.91 17.91 -4.25
N ILE A 201 -12.27 17.08 -5.09
CA ILE A 201 -12.19 15.62 -4.89
C ILE A 201 -11.66 15.29 -3.49
N GLN A 202 -10.55 15.90 -3.09
CA GLN A 202 -9.92 15.64 -1.77
C GLN A 202 -10.76 16.12 -0.59
N THR A 203 -11.60 17.13 -0.79
CA THR A 203 -12.54 17.60 0.24
C THR A 203 -13.69 16.60 0.39
N GLU A 204 -14.27 16.15 -0.72
CA GLU A 204 -15.31 15.11 -0.72
C GLU A 204 -14.79 13.81 -0.11
N LEU A 205 -13.58 13.37 -0.47
CA LEU A 205 -12.98 12.15 0.07
C LEU A 205 -12.67 12.22 1.58
N GLN A 206 -12.35 13.40 2.11
CA GLN A 206 -12.10 13.55 3.55
C GLN A 206 -13.34 13.26 4.40
N GLY A 207 -14.54 13.58 3.88
CA GLY A 207 -15.81 13.29 4.54
C GLY A 207 -16.47 11.98 4.12
N SER A 208 -15.86 11.24 3.19
CA SER A 208 -16.45 10.04 2.62
C SER A 208 -16.06 8.78 3.39
N ASP A 209 -17.00 7.85 3.49
CA ASP A 209 -16.78 6.49 3.97
C ASP A 209 -16.67 5.55 2.76
N VAL A 210 -15.55 4.83 2.63
CA VAL A 210 -15.33 3.88 1.53
C VAL A 210 -16.37 2.77 1.51
N CYS A 211 -16.89 2.39 2.68
CA CYS A 211 -17.88 1.33 2.82
C CYS A 211 -19.24 1.70 2.20
N ARG A 212 -19.48 3.00 1.97
CA ARG A 212 -20.76 3.54 1.48
C ARG A 212 -20.60 4.39 0.22
N LEU A 213 -19.39 4.46 -0.32
CA LEU A 213 -19.11 5.30 -1.47
C LEU A 213 -19.70 4.67 -2.74
N ASN A 214 -20.76 5.26 -3.27
CA ASN A 214 -21.20 5.02 -4.64
C ASN A 214 -20.36 5.89 -5.59
N VAL A 215 -19.69 5.25 -6.54
CA VAL A 215 -18.70 5.90 -7.40
C VAL A 215 -19.39 6.82 -8.42
N GLU A 216 -20.51 6.40 -9.01
CA GLU A 216 -21.27 7.22 -9.96
C GLU A 216 -21.79 8.51 -9.32
N GLU A 217 -22.41 8.42 -8.13
CA GLU A 217 -22.85 9.58 -7.36
C GLU A 217 -21.68 10.48 -6.98
N PHE A 218 -20.50 9.91 -6.69
CA PHE A 218 -19.30 10.71 -6.45
C PHE A 218 -18.92 11.52 -7.69
N TYR A 219 -18.90 10.93 -8.88
CA TYR A 219 -18.64 11.67 -10.13
C TYR A 219 -19.63 12.82 -10.33
N THR A 220 -20.92 12.66 -10.01
CA THR A 220 -21.92 13.73 -10.18
C THR A 220 -21.74 14.91 -9.22
N ARG A 221 -21.13 14.69 -8.05
CA ARG A 221 -20.86 15.74 -7.05
C ARG A 221 -19.67 16.60 -7.41
N ILE A 222 -18.73 16.08 -8.20
CA ILE A 222 -17.57 16.84 -8.67
C ILE A 222 -18.01 17.74 -9.82
N SER A 223 -17.79 19.05 -9.69
CA SER A 223 -18.16 19.98 -10.75
C SER A 223 -17.25 19.73 -11.95
N PRO A 224 -17.77 19.37 -13.14
CA PRO A 224 -16.93 19.27 -14.32
C PRO A 224 -16.33 20.64 -14.58
N GLY A 225 -15.01 20.70 -14.70
CA GLY A 225 -14.33 21.96 -14.99
C GLY A 225 -14.86 22.56 -16.29
N ARG A 226 -14.67 23.88 -16.46
CA ARG A 226 -15.25 24.61 -17.61
C ARG A 226 -14.68 24.16 -18.96
N TRP A 227 -13.56 23.43 -18.96
CA TRP A 227 -12.82 23.02 -20.13
C TRP A 227 -13.14 21.58 -20.51
N LYS A 228 -14.01 21.39 -21.50
CA LYS A 228 -14.36 20.06 -22.05
C LYS A 228 -13.17 19.30 -22.66
N ILE A 229 -12.05 19.98 -22.93
CA ILE A 229 -10.85 19.35 -23.51
C ILE A 229 -10.07 18.51 -22.48
N LEU A 230 -10.30 18.74 -21.19
CA LEU A 230 -9.72 17.96 -20.12
C LEU A 230 -10.75 16.92 -19.71
N ASP A 231 -10.47 15.65 -19.97
CA ASP A 231 -11.26 14.57 -19.40
C ASP A 231 -10.96 14.48 -17.90
N TYR A 232 -11.79 15.12 -17.10
CA TYR A 232 -11.64 15.12 -15.64
C TYR A 232 -11.94 13.73 -15.03
N SER A 233 -12.55 12.81 -15.78
CA SER A 233 -12.82 11.46 -15.29
C SER A 233 -11.54 10.71 -14.95
N ASP A 234 -10.45 10.92 -15.71
CA ASP A 234 -9.15 10.33 -15.43
C ASP A 234 -8.54 10.87 -14.13
N VAL A 235 -8.67 12.18 -13.86
CA VAL A 235 -8.19 12.80 -12.61
C VAL A 235 -8.95 12.23 -11.41
N ILE A 236 -10.28 12.13 -11.53
CA ILE A 236 -11.15 11.57 -10.50
C ILE A 236 -10.79 10.09 -10.25
N ARG A 237 -10.74 9.28 -11.31
CA ARG A 237 -10.37 7.86 -11.29
C ARG A 237 -9.00 7.63 -10.68
N TYR A 238 -8.01 8.45 -11.05
CA TYR A 238 -6.66 8.39 -10.49
C TYR A 238 -6.71 8.61 -8.97
N GLN A 239 -7.33 9.69 -8.51
CA GLN A 239 -7.39 10.03 -7.09
C GLN A 239 -8.21 9.02 -6.27
N LEU A 240 -9.36 8.57 -6.79
CA LEU A 240 -10.14 7.50 -6.19
C LEU A 240 -9.34 6.20 -6.10
N GLY A 241 -8.59 5.84 -7.14
CA GLY A 241 -7.73 4.67 -7.14
C GLY A 241 -6.65 4.72 -6.06
N PHE A 242 -6.02 5.88 -5.81
CA PHE A 242 -5.05 6.02 -4.72
C PHE A 242 -5.69 5.92 -3.34
N TRP A 243 -6.82 6.60 -3.15
CA TRP A 243 -7.55 6.59 -1.88
C TRP A 243 -8.14 5.21 -1.55
N THR A 244 -8.69 4.50 -2.52
CA THR A 244 -9.22 3.14 -2.30
C THR A 244 -8.13 2.13 -2.01
N ARG A 245 -6.91 2.29 -2.54
CA ARG A 245 -5.78 1.41 -2.23
C ARG A 245 -5.42 1.38 -0.74
N SER A 246 -5.50 2.51 -0.02
CA SER A 246 -5.26 2.51 1.43
C SER A 246 -6.32 1.71 2.19
N GLN A 247 -7.56 1.73 1.71
CA GLN A 247 -8.68 1.00 2.29
C GLN A 247 -8.58 -0.51 2.00
N ARG A 248 -8.11 -0.90 0.82
CA ARG A 248 -7.85 -2.31 0.48
C ARG A 248 -6.84 -2.96 1.42
N PHE A 249 -5.87 -2.19 1.91
CA PHE A 249 -4.93 -2.66 2.91
C PHE A 249 -5.64 -3.05 4.21
N GLN A 250 -6.63 -2.27 4.67
CA GLN A 250 -7.40 -2.60 5.86
C GLN A 250 -8.08 -3.97 5.76
N PHE A 251 -8.72 -4.26 4.63
CA PHE A 251 -9.29 -5.59 4.39
C PHE A 251 -8.23 -6.70 4.30
N SER A 252 -7.05 -6.39 3.78
CA SER A 252 -5.93 -7.35 3.74
C SER A 252 -5.39 -7.65 5.14
N PHE A 253 -5.33 -6.64 6.00
CA PHE A 253 -4.96 -6.78 7.40
C PHE A 253 -6.00 -7.58 8.18
N GLU A 254 -7.28 -7.24 8.04
CA GLU A 254 -8.41 -7.96 8.65
C GLU A 254 -8.45 -9.43 8.23
N LEU A 255 -8.22 -9.73 6.94
CA LEU A 255 -8.06 -11.10 6.45
C LEU A 255 -6.87 -11.80 7.13
N THR A 256 -5.74 -11.11 7.30
CA THR A 256 -4.55 -11.66 7.96
C THR A 256 -4.86 -12.02 9.41
N GLU A 257 -5.52 -11.13 10.16
CA GLU A 257 -5.95 -11.40 11.54
C GLU A 257 -6.88 -12.61 11.62
N LYS A 258 -7.87 -12.70 10.73
CA LYS A 258 -8.82 -13.83 10.69
C LYS A 258 -8.13 -15.14 10.32
N VAL A 259 -7.22 -15.15 9.35
CA VAL A 259 -6.41 -16.34 9.02
C VAL A 259 -5.64 -16.82 10.25
N HIS A 260 -4.99 -15.90 10.98
CA HIS A 260 -4.25 -16.26 12.19
C HIS A 260 -5.15 -16.73 13.34
N GLN A 261 -6.37 -16.20 13.45
CA GLN A 261 -7.38 -16.69 14.38
C GLN A 261 -7.75 -18.16 14.08
N VAL A 262 -7.99 -18.49 12.80
CA VAL A 262 -8.28 -19.88 12.37
C VAL A 262 -7.08 -20.79 12.64
N LYS A 263 -5.86 -20.36 12.29
CA LYS A 263 -4.62 -21.13 12.53
C LYS A 263 -4.42 -21.41 14.03
N ALA A 264 -4.64 -20.42 14.88
CA ALA A 264 -4.53 -20.58 16.33
C ALA A 264 -5.52 -21.62 16.89
N LEU A 265 -6.79 -21.55 16.49
CA LEU A 265 -7.80 -22.54 16.90
C LEU A 265 -7.50 -23.94 16.34
N THR A 266 -7.04 -24.02 15.10
CA THR A 266 -6.67 -25.29 14.46
C THR A 266 -5.53 -25.98 15.19
N ARG A 267 -4.52 -25.23 15.66
CA ARG A 267 -3.45 -25.78 16.51
C ARG A 267 -3.94 -26.31 17.84
N GLN A 268 -4.91 -25.63 18.47
CA GLN A 268 -5.47 -26.06 19.75
C GLN A 268 -6.35 -27.31 19.61
N GLN A 269 -7.10 -27.43 18.51
CA GLN A 269 -8.07 -28.52 18.32
C GLN A 269 -7.51 -29.70 17.50
N GLY A 270 -6.38 -29.52 16.81
CA GLY A 270 -5.81 -30.51 15.90
C GLY A 270 -6.65 -30.76 14.64
N LYS A 271 -7.67 -29.93 14.37
CA LYS A 271 -8.50 -29.92 13.16
C LYS A 271 -9.04 -28.52 12.92
N PHE A 272 -9.45 -28.22 11.68
CA PHE A 272 -10.15 -26.97 11.41
C PHE A 272 -11.45 -26.92 12.24
N PRO A 273 -11.70 -25.83 12.98
CA PRO A 273 -12.92 -25.70 13.77
C PRO A 273 -14.13 -25.60 12.84
N GLU A 274 -15.29 -26.11 13.26
CA GLU A 274 -16.53 -26.00 12.48
C GLU A 274 -17.05 -24.55 12.44
N SER A 275 -16.74 -23.76 13.46
CA SER A 275 -17.05 -22.33 13.54
C SER A 275 -15.95 -21.56 14.26
N VAL A 276 -15.78 -20.29 13.89
CA VAL A 276 -14.78 -19.40 14.49
C VAL A 276 -15.51 -18.17 15.04
N PRO A 277 -15.56 -17.97 16.37
CA PRO A 277 -16.33 -16.89 16.96
C PRO A 277 -15.88 -15.50 16.46
N GLY A 278 -16.83 -14.68 16.02
CA GLY A 278 -16.60 -13.31 15.55
C GLY A 278 -15.92 -13.21 14.19
N ILE A 279 -15.69 -14.33 13.49
CA ILE A 279 -15.02 -14.32 12.20
C ILE A 279 -15.84 -13.57 11.15
N GLU A 280 -17.16 -13.55 11.28
CA GLU A 280 -18.10 -12.92 10.36
C GLU A 280 -18.02 -11.39 10.30
N THR A 281 -17.50 -10.77 11.36
CA THR A 281 -17.45 -9.31 11.50
C THR A 281 -16.51 -8.68 10.47
N SER A 282 -16.88 -7.53 9.93
CA SER A 282 -15.98 -6.73 9.10
C SER A 282 -15.95 -5.26 9.46
N THR A 283 -14.86 -4.58 9.10
CA THR A 283 -14.75 -3.12 9.19
C THR A 283 -15.94 -2.43 8.52
N CYS A 284 -16.37 -2.90 7.35
CA CYS A 284 -17.52 -2.35 6.66
C CYS A 284 -18.80 -3.08 7.08
N ALA A 285 -19.78 -2.34 7.60
CA ALA A 285 -21.03 -2.93 8.11
C ALA A 285 -21.87 -3.68 7.05
N GLY A 286 -21.67 -3.39 5.77
CA GLY A 286 -22.31 -4.11 4.65
C GLY A 286 -21.54 -5.33 4.17
N SER A 287 -20.35 -5.58 4.71
CA SER A 287 -19.48 -6.70 4.34
C SER A 287 -19.43 -7.72 5.47
N GLN A 288 -19.24 -8.99 5.12
CA GLN A 288 -19.10 -10.08 6.10
C GLN A 288 -18.09 -11.11 5.61
N TRP A 289 -17.34 -11.70 6.52
CA TRP A 289 -16.49 -12.83 6.17
C TRP A 289 -17.24 -14.14 6.34
N ARG A 290 -17.17 -14.98 5.32
CA ARG A 290 -17.61 -16.35 5.39
C ARG A 290 -16.41 -17.26 5.63
N TYR A 291 -16.55 -18.12 6.63
CA TYR A 291 -15.64 -19.21 6.89
C TYR A 291 -16.31 -20.53 6.52
N THR A 292 -15.61 -21.42 5.82
CA THR A 292 -16.15 -22.72 5.42
C THR A 292 -15.07 -23.79 5.50
N VAL A 293 -15.39 -24.92 6.12
CA VAL A 293 -14.54 -26.12 6.10
C VAL A 293 -14.94 -26.98 4.91
N ASN A 294 -13.99 -27.28 4.04
CA ASN A 294 -14.22 -28.03 2.82
C ASN A 294 -14.13 -29.55 3.05
N PRO A 295 -14.79 -30.37 2.21
CA PRO A 295 -14.73 -31.83 2.31
C PRO A 295 -13.32 -32.42 2.13
N ASP A 296 -12.42 -31.70 1.45
CA ASP A 296 -11.03 -32.10 1.23
C ASP A 296 -10.11 -31.84 2.45
N GLY A 297 -10.68 -31.34 3.55
CA GLY A 297 -9.95 -31.04 4.78
C GLY A 297 -9.22 -29.70 4.76
N THR A 298 -9.46 -28.85 3.76
CA THR A 298 -9.04 -27.43 3.76
C THR A 298 -10.12 -26.55 4.39
N ALA A 299 -9.78 -25.28 4.66
CA ALA A 299 -10.77 -24.28 5.04
C ALA A 299 -10.64 -23.03 4.16
N THR A 300 -11.73 -22.33 3.91
CA THR A 300 -11.74 -21.09 3.13
C THR A 300 -12.27 -19.92 3.95
N LEU A 301 -11.67 -18.76 3.72
CA LEU A 301 -12.19 -17.46 4.11
C LEU A 301 -12.49 -16.66 2.86
N ASP A 302 -13.70 -16.11 2.77
CA ASP A 302 -14.12 -15.23 1.68
C ASP A 302 -14.86 -14.01 2.21
N LEU A 303 -14.59 -12.85 1.64
CA LEU A 303 -15.32 -11.62 1.93
C LEU A 303 -16.53 -11.49 1.01
N GLU A 304 -17.71 -11.34 1.60
CA GLU A 304 -18.93 -10.98 0.90
C GLU A 304 -19.30 -9.51 1.12
N GLY A 305 -20.10 -8.96 0.20
CA GLY A 305 -20.57 -7.57 0.31
C GLY A 305 -19.44 -6.56 0.17
N ILE A 306 -18.50 -6.82 -0.73
CA ILE A 306 -17.38 -5.91 -1.02
C ILE A 306 -17.94 -4.54 -1.46
N PRO A 307 -17.47 -3.42 -0.89
CA PRO A 307 -17.89 -2.09 -1.34
C PRO A 307 -17.56 -1.84 -2.81
N GLU A 308 -18.52 -1.28 -3.55
CA GLU A 308 -18.43 -0.99 -4.99
C GLU A 308 -17.13 -0.25 -5.36
N ALA A 309 -16.78 0.80 -4.60
CA ALA A 309 -15.55 1.56 -4.83
C ALA A 309 -14.28 0.70 -4.75
N LEU A 310 -14.25 -0.32 -3.90
CA LEU A 310 -13.09 -1.21 -3.80
C LEU A 310 -13.02 -2.22 -4.95
N GLU A 311 -14.19 -2.62 -5.46
CA GLU A 311 -14.29 -3.53 -6.60
C GLU A 311 -13.84 -2.84 -7.89
N GLU A 312 -14.33 -1.62 -8.17
CA GLU A 312 -14.03 -0.88 -9.40
C GLU A 312 -12.53 -0.60 -9.57
N PHE A 313 -11.85 -0.21 -8.48
CA PHE A 313 -10.42 0.13 -8.51
C PHE A 313 -9.50 -1.04 -8.15
N SER A 314 -10.01 -2.28 -8.27
CA SER A 314 -9.23 -3.49 -8.08
C SER A 314 -9.07 -4.28 -9.38
N SER A 315 -7.82 -4.65 -9.68
CA SER A 315 -7.55 -5.62 -10.75
C SER A 315 -7.97 -7.05 -10.40
N ASP A 316 -8.36 -7.29 -9.14
CA ASP A 316 -8.65 -8.60 -8.56
C ASP A 316 -9.33 -8.38 -7.19
N PRO A 317 -10.66 -8.27 -7.17
CA PRO A 317 -11.43 -7.99 -5.96
C PRO A 317 -11.66 -9.25 -5.13
N SER A 318 -10.99 -10.37 -5.40
CA SER A 318 -11.21 -11.58 -4.61
C SER A 318 -10.41 -11.53 -3.30
N TRP A 319 -11.09 -11.19 -2.20
CA TRP A 319 -10.57 -11.43 -0.85
C TRP A 319 -10.93 -12.85 -0.44
N ARG A 320 -10.24 -13.82 -1.05
CA ARG A 320 -10.37 -15.24 -0.73
C ARG A 320 -9.03 -15.81 -0.30
N TYR A 321 -9.06 -16.64 0.75
CA TYR A 321 -7.91 -17.38 1.22
C TYR A 321 -8.27 -18.83 1.52
N THR A 322 -7.42 -19.77 1.12
CA THR A 322 -7.60 -21.19 1.39
C THR A 322 -6.51 -21.63 2.36
N LEU A 323 -6.92 -22.00 3.58
CA LEU A 323 -6.06 -22.59 4.59
C LEU A 323 -5.89 -24.09 4.32
N LYS A 324 -4.65 -24.55 4.42
CA LYS A 324 -4.33 -25.99 4.41
C LYS A 324 -3.75 -26.36 5.75
N ARG A 325 -4.06 -27.56 6.21
CA ARG A 325 -3.50 -28.06 7.46
C ARG A 325 -1.99 -28.22 7.29
N SER A 326 -1.19 -27.49 8.08
CA SER A 326 0.24 -27.73 8.15
C SER A 326 0.48 -29.13 8.74
N GLN A 327 1.36 -29.89 8.08
CA GLN A 327 1.92 -31.12 8.66
C GLN A 327 2.91 -30.65 9.74
N ILE A 328 2.46 -30.61 10.99
CA ILE A 328 3.32 -30.36 12.16
C ILE A 328 3.97 -31.68 12.55
#